data_AF-A0A7C2N253-F1
#
_entry.id   AF-A0A7C2N253-F1
#
_cell.length_a   1.000
_cell.length_b   1.000
_cell.length_c   1.000
_cell.angle_alpha   90.00
_cell.angle_beta   90.00
_cell.angle_gamma   90.00
#
_symmetry.space_group_name_H-M   'P 1'
#
loop_
_entity.id
_entity.type
_entity.pdbx_description
1 polymer ?
#
loop_
_entity_poly.entity_id
_entity_poly.type
_entity_poly.pdbx_seq_one_letter_code
_entity_poly.pdbx_strand_id
1 'polypeptide(L)'
;MIEENKKENIGEEIKRAEEAMGASNLLFDNGFFNDAVSKLYYFLLYNIRALLLTKGLEPKGHEGALRLFGLHFVKKGVFKPKDSHIFSKLMKYREEADYNPSYSFTKEDFIELRKEAEELAETIKNYLNKKGYL
;
A
#
# COMPACT_ATOMS: atom_id res chain seq x y z
N MET A 1 -5.66 -19.33 11.38
CA MET A 1 -4.21 -19.07 11.28
C MET A 1 -3.64 -19.06 12.69
N ILE A 2 -2.63 -19.90 12.97
CA ILE A 2 -1.90 -19.84 14.26
C ILE A 2 -1.01 -18.59 14.28
N GLU A 3 -0.63 -18.12 15.47
CA GLU A 3 0.04 -16.81 15.64
C GLU A 3 1.42 -16.74 14.96
N GLU A 4 2.13 -17.86 14.91
CA GLU A 4 3.42 -17.98 14.20
C GLU A 4 3.25 -17.76 12.69
N ASN A 5 2.31 -18.47 12.05
CA ASN A 5 1.97 -18.27 10.64
C ASN A 5 1.49 -16.85 10.34
N LYS A 6 0.90 -16.14 11.32
CA LYS A 6 0.50 -14.74 11.14
C LYS A 6 1.71 -13.82 10.99
N LYS A 7 2.73 -13.98 11.85
CA LYS A 7 3.96 -13.16 11.77
C LYS A 7 4.70 -13.43 10.46
N GLU A 8 4.80 -14.69 10.06
CA GLU A 8 5.42 -15.09 8.79
C GLU A 8 4.70 -14.43 7.60
N ASN A 9 3.38 -14.61 7.48
CA ASN A 9 2.60 -14.01 6.39
C ASN A 9 2.67 -12.48 6.37
N ILE A 10 2.73 -11.83 7.54
CA ILE A 10 2.95 -10.38 7.64
C ILE A 10 4.33 -10.02 7.09
N GLY A 11 5.38 -10.75 7.50
CA GLY A 11 6.74 -10.55 7.02
C GLY A 11 6.86 -10.72 5.50
N GLU A 12 6.17 -11.71 4.91
CA GLU A 12 6.12 -11.91 3.46
C GLU A 12 5.50 -10.72 2.73
N GLU A 13 4.37 -10.18 3.22
CA GLU A 13 3.75 -9.00 2.63
C GLU A 13 4.64 -7.75 2.77
N ILE A 14 5.36 -7.59 3.88
CA ILE A 14 6.33 -6.50 4.04
C ILE A 14 7.49 -6.63 3.05
N LYS A 15 8.05 -7.84 2.89
CA LYS A 15 9.10 -8.09 1.89
C LYS A 15 8.63 -7.76 0.48
N ARG A 16 7.41 -8.18 0.10
CA ARG A 16 6.81 -7.85 -1.20
C ARG A 16 6.62 -6.34 -1.37
N ALA A 17 6.27 -5.62 -0.30
CA ALA A 17 6.18 -4.17 -0.33
C ALA A 17 7.54 -3.55 -0.65
N GLU A 18 8.60 -3.97 0.05
CA GLU A 18 9.97 -3.47 -0.18
C GLU A 18 10.45 -3.74 -1.62
N GLU A 19 10.20 -4.94 -2.15
CA GLU A 19 10.48 -5.27 -3.55
C GLU A 19 9.70 -4.39 -4.53
N ALA A 20 8.41 -4.13 -4.27
CA ALA A 20 7.59 -3.26 -5.10
C ALA A 20 8.06 -1.79 -5.07
N MET A 21 8.51 -1.28 -3.92
CA MET A 21 9.12 0.05 -3.82
C MET A 21 10.44 0.11 -4.59
N GLY A 22 11.28 -0.92 -4.48
CA GLY A 22 12.52 -1.02 -5.27
C GLY A 22 12.25 -0.96 -6.78
N ALA A 23 11.27 -1.73 -7.26
CA ALA A 23 10.85 -1.67 -8.65
C ALA A 23 10.27 -0.31 -9.06
N SER A 24 9.44 0.30 -8.21
CA SER A 24 8.86 1.63 -8.43
C SER A 24 9.94 2.69 -8.60
N ASN A 25 10.97 2.68 -7.75
CA ASN A 25 12.10 3.60 -7.83
C ASN A 25 12.90 3.42 -9.12
N LEU A 26 13.20 2.17 -9.51
CA LEU A 26 13.92 1.89 -10.76
C LEU A 26 13.15 2.40 -11.98
N LEU A 27 11.82 2.22 -12.01
CA LEU A 27 10.97 2.71 -13.10
C LEU A 27 10.95 4.24 -13.14
N PHE A 28 10.82 4.88 -11.99
CA PHE A 28 10.87 6.33 -11.86
C PHE A 28 12.19 6.91 -12.35
N ASP A 29 13.32 6.33 -11.93
CA ASP A 29 14.67 6.79 -12.32
C ASP A 29 14.92 6.68 -13.82
N ASN A 30 14.21 5.77 -14.50
CA ASN A 30 14.28 5.58 -15.95
C ASN A 30 13.16 6.31 -16.73
N GLY A 31 12.34 7.12 -16.07
CA GLY A 31 11.29 7.93 -16.71
C GLY A 31 9.99 7.17 -17.02
N PHE A 32 9.83 5.94 -16.54
CA PHE A 32 8.60 5.15 -16.69
C PHE A 32 7.59 5.49 -15.59
N PHE A 33 7.05 6.72 -15.60
CA PHE A 33 6.26 7.25 -14.49
C PHE A 33 4.94 6.49 -14.24
N ASN A 34 4.22 6.09 -15.30
CA ASN A 34 2.99 5.30 -15.15
C ASN A 34 3.29 3.96 -14.46
N ASP A 35 4.28 3.20 -14.95
CA ASP A 35 4.68 1.94 -14.35
C ASP A 35 5.19 2.14 -12.91
N ALA A 36 5.91 3.24 -12.65
CA ALA A 36 6.35 3.59 -11.31
C ALA A 36 5.16 3.81 -10.36
N VAL A 37 4.14 4.57 -10.77
CA VAL A 37 2.89 4.77 -10.00
C VAL A 37 2.16 3.43 -9.78
N SER A 38 2.11 2.58 -10.79
CA SER A 38 1.52 1.24 -10.66
C SER A 38 2.24 0.42 -9.58
N LYS A 39 3.57 0.37 -9.60
CA LYS A 39 4.35 -0.33 -8.57
C LYS A 39 4.24 0.33 -7.19
N LEU A 40 4.14 1.65 -7.12
CA LEU A 40 3.93 2.38 -5.87
C LEU A 40 2.59 1.99 -5.20
N TYR A 41 1.53 1.80 -5.99
CA TYR A 41 0.28 1.26 -5.48
C TYR A 41 0.46 -0.14 -4.87
N TYR A 42 1.19 -1.03 -5.54
CA TYR A 42 1.43 -2.38 -5.00
C TYR A 42 2.25 -2.36 -3.70
N PHE A 43 3.25 -1.47 -3.59
CA PHE A 43 3.96 -1.23 -2.33
C PHE A 43 2.98 -0.92 -1.19
N LEU A 44 2.02 -0.02 -1.41
CA LEU A 44 1.06 0.35 -0.39
C LEU A 44 0.02 -0.76 -0.14
N LEU A 45 -0.44 -1.46 -1.19
CA LEU A 45 -1.36 -2.59 -1.07
C LEU A 45 -0.80 -3.69 -0.17
N TYR A 46 0.47 -4.05 -0.33
CA TYR A 46 1.10 -5.10 0.47
C TYR A 46 1.28 -4.66 1.93
N ASN A 47 1.62 -3.40 2.20
CA ASN A 47 1.56 -2.85 3.56
C ASN A 47 0.15 -2.94 4.18
N ILE A 48 -0.89 -2.61 3.41
CA ILE A 48 -2.29 -2.73 3.87
C ILE A 48 -2.66 -4.19 4.14
N ARG A 49 -2.23 -5.15 3.31
CA ARG A 49 -2.45 -6.58 3.55
C ARG A 49 -1.76 -7.06 4.82
N ALA A 50 -0.50 -6.69 5.03
CA ALA A 50 0.21 -6.94 6.28
C ALA A 50 -0.58 -6.41 7.49
N LEU A 51 -1.12 -5.19 7.40
CA LEU A 51 -1.98 -4.62 8.45
C LEU A 51 -3.26 -5.45 8.66
N LEU A 52 -3.95 -5.87 7.59
CA LEU A 52 -5.18 -6.66 7.68
C LEU A 52 -4.96 -8.03 8.32
N LEU A 53 -3.82 -8.68 8.03
CA LEU A 53 -3.44 -9.97 8.62
C LEU A 53 -3.30 -9.90 10.15
N THR A 54 -2.97 -8.74 10.72
CA THR A 54 -2.96 -8.55 12.19
C THR A 54 -4.32 -8.83 12.85
N LYS A 55 -5.41 -8.74 12.07
CA LYS A 55 -6.78 -9.04 12.48
C LYS A 55 -7.31 -10.34 11.88
N GLY A 56 -6.48 -11.13 11.20
CA GLY A 56 -6.88 -12.34 10.49
C GLY A 56 -7.82 -12.07 9.31
N LEU A 57 -7.69 -10.90 8.67
CA LEU A 57 -8.53 -10.50 7.54
C LEU A 57 -7.77 -10.69 6.24
N GLU A 58 -8.37 -11.41 5.30
CA GLU A 58 -7.79 -11.69 3.98
C GLU A 58 -8.70 -11.12 2.88
N PRO A 59 -8.29 -10.02 2.22
CA PRO A 59 -9.09 -9.41 1.16
C PRO A 59 -9.07 -10.26 -0.11
N LYS A 60 -10.25 -10.48 -0.71
CA LYS A 60 -10.38 -11.19 -2.01
C LYS A 60 -9.95 -10.36 -3.23
N GLY A 61 -9.60 -9.08 -3.04
CA GLY A 61 -9.23 -8.16 -4.12
C GLY A 61 -8.92 -6.75 -3.59
N HIS A 62 -8.60 -5.84 -4.51
CA HIS A 62 -8.18 -4.46 -4.23
C HIS A 62 -9.24 -3.66 -3.45
N GLU A 63 -10.46 -3.61 -3.96
CA GLU A 63 -11.61 -2.99 -3.27
C GLU A 63 -11.91 -3.64 -1.92
N GLY A 64 -11.72 -4.96 -1.83
CA GLY A 64 -11.84 -5.70 -0.58
C GLY A 64 -10.86 -5.21 0.47
N ALA A 65 -9.61 -4.95 0.08
CA ALA A 65 -8.58 -4.42 0.98
C ALA A 65 -8.94 -3.01 1.47
N LEU A 66 -9.37 -2.12 0.58
CA LEU A 66 -9.79 -0.76 0.92
C LEU A 66 -10.96 -0.78 1.91
N ARG A 67 -12.00 -1.57 1.62
CA ARG A 67 -13.17 -1.71 2.48
C ARG A 67 -12.81 -2.25 3.87
N LEU A 68 -11.98 -3.28 3.95
CA LEU A 68 -11.58 -3.86 5.23
C LEU A 68 -10.69 -2.91 6.04
N PHE A 69 -9.78 -2.18 5.38
CA PHE A 69 -8.97 -1.15 6.01
C PHE A 69 -9.86 -0.05 6.62
N GLY A 70 -10.78 0.47 5.82
CA GLY A 70 -11.75 1.48 6.26
C GLY A 70 -12.58 1.02 7.46
N LEU A 71 -13.12 -0.20 7.40
CA LEU A 71 -14.01 -0.73 8.44
C LEU A 71 -13.31 -1.04 9.76
N HIS A 72 -12.12 -1.65 9.71
CA HIS A 72 -11.47 -2.22 10.89
C HIS A 72 -10.39 -1.34 11.51
N PHE A 73 -9.89 -0.35 10.78
CA PHE A 73 -8.79 0.51 11.24
C PHE A 73 -9.19 1.98 11.25
N VAL A 74 -9.81 2.48 10.18
CA VAL A 74 -10.16 3.92 10.08
C VAL A 74 -11.42 4.24 10.88
N LYS A 75 -12.53 3.52 10.66
CA LYS A 75 -13.78 3.70 11.43
C LYS A 75 -13.61 3.44 12.92
N LYS A 76 -12.57 2.69 13.30
CA LYS A 76 -12.20 2.39 14.69
C LYS A 76 -11.23 3.41 15.29
N GLY A 77 -10.84 4.45 14.56
CA GLY A 77 -9.94 5.50 15.02
C GLY A 77 -8.48 5.09 15.19
N VAL A 78 -8.09 3.91 14.67
CA VAL A 78 -6.70 3.43 14.70
C VAL A 78 -5.87 4.17 13.65
N PHE A 79 -6.48 4.46 12.51
CA PHE A 79 -5.92 5.24 11.40
C PHE A 79 -6.86 6.41 11.09
N LYS A 80 -6.32 7.46 10.48
CA LYS A 80 -7.05 8.69 10.15
C LYS A 80 -7.84 8.52 8.84
N PRO A 81 -8.94 9.27 8.62
CA PRO A 81 -9.65 9.25 7.34
C PRO A 81 -8.75 9.54 6.12
N LYS A 82 -7.76 10.43 6.30
CA LYS A 82 -6.77 10.74 5.25
C LYS A 82 -6.01 9.50 4.76
N ASP A 83 -5.76 8.54 5.65
CA ASP A 83 -4.98 7.34 5.33
C ASP A 83 -5.77 6.45 4.35
N SER A 84 -7.09 6.33 4.54
CA SER A 84 -7.96 5.64 3.59
C SER A 84 -8.02 6.36 2.24
N HIS A 85 -7.96 7.69 2.25
CA HIS A 85 -8.01 8.49 1.05
C HIS A 85 -6.74 8.32 0.21
N ILE A 86 -5.55 8.30 0.84
CA ILE A 86 -4.27 8.01 0.17
C ILE A 86 -4.35 6.66 -0.55
N PHE A 87 -4.80 5.61 0.14
CA PHE A 87 -4.88 4.28 -0.47
C PHE A 87 -5.89 4.22 -1.61
N SER A 88 -7.06 4.84 -1.46
CA SER A 88 -8.07 4.93 -2.52
C SER A 88 -7.59 5.73 -3.74
N LYS A 89 -6.89 6.85 -3.52
CA LYS A 89 -6.29 7.69 -4.57
C LYS A 89 -5.26 6.89 -5.39
N LEU A 90 -4.32 6.22 -4.73
CA LEU A 90 -3.32 5.38 -5.40
C LEU A 90 -3.95 4.20 -6.15
N MET A 91 -5.03 3.62 -5.62
CA MET A 91 -5.76 2.56 -6.32
C MET A 91 -6.34 3.05 -7.65
N LYS A 92 -7.02 4.21 -7.63
CA LYS A 92 -7.55 4.84 -8.84
C LYS A 92 -6.43 5.20 -9.82
N TYR A 93 -5.35 5.81 -9.34
CA TYR A 93 -4.24 6.23 -10.21
C TYR A 93 -3.45 5.07 -10.78
N ARG A 94 -3.41 3.93 -10.10
CA ARG A 94 -2.90 2.70 -10.70
C ARG A 94 -3.76 2.24 -11.87
N GLU A 95 -5.10 2.33 -11.77
CA GLU A 95 -5.98 1.99 -12.89
C GLU A 95 -5.76 2.93 -14.09
N GLU A 96 -5.59 4.23 -13.84
CA GLU A 96 -5.23 5.19 -14.90
C GLU A 96 -3.87 4.86 -15.52
N ALA A 97 -2.86 4.55 -14.69
CA ALA A 97 -1.52 4.20 -15.16
C ALA A 97 -1.50 2.92 -16.02
N ASP A 98 -2.23 1.89 -15.60
CA ASP A 98 -2.23 0.57 -16.23
C ASP A 98 -3.06 0.53 -17.52
N TYR A 99 -4.16 1.27 -17.58
CA TYR A 99 -5.20 1.05 -18.59
C TYR A 99 -5.59 2.28 -19.40
N ASN A 100 -5.24 3.50 -18.98
CA ASN A 100 -5.60 4.71 -19.73
C ASN A 100 -4.45 5.16 -20.64
N PRO A 101 -4.51 4.89 -21.95
CA PRO A 101 -3.43 5.24 -22.88
C PRO A 101 -3.26 6.76 -23.08
N SER A 102 -4.23 7.56 -22.65
CA SER A 102 -4.20 9.02 -22.77
C SER A 102 -3.79 9.72 -21.47
N TYR A 103 -3.58 8.96 -20.38
CA TYR A 103 -3.16 9.50 -19.10
C TYR A 103 -1.66 9.26 -18.89
N SER A 104 -0.92 10.30 -18.53
CA SER A 104 0.50 10.20 -18.24
C SER A 104 0.82 10.94 -16.96
N PHE A 105 1.45 10.26 -16.02
CA PHE A 105 1.96 10.87 -14.81
C PHE A 105 3.26 11.61 -15.11
N THR A 106 3.44 12.75 -14.45
CA THR A 106 4.69 13.51 -14.45
C THR A 106 5.61 13.03 -13.34
N LYS A 107 6.86 13.52 -13.37
CA LYS A 107 7.82 13.31 -12.29
C LYS A 107 7.28 13.86 -10.97
N GLU A 108 6.68 15.04 -11.02
CA GLU A 108 6.13 15.76 -9.88
C GLU A 108 4.96 15.00 -9.27
N ASP A 109 4.04 14.48 -10.10
CA ASP A 109 2.93 13.64 -9.62
C ASP A 109 3.46 12.43 -8.85
N PHE A 110 4.48 11.74 -9.38
CA PHE A 110 5.06 10.58 -8.71
C PHE A 110 5.69 10.95 -7.37
N ILE A 111 6.43 12.06 -7.28
CA ILE A 111 7.07 12.50 -6.04
C ILE A 111 6.03 12.77 -4.95
N GLU A 112 4.92 13.43 -5.28
CA GLU A 112 3.83 13.68 -4.33
C GLU A 112 3.16 12.39 -3.88
N LEU A 113 2.83 11.50 -4.82
CA LEU A 113 2.22 10.21 -4.53
C LEU A 113 3.13 9.32 -3.68
N ARG A 114 4.43 9.31 -3.98
CA ARG A 114 5.43 8.55 -3.23
C ARG A 114 5.49 9.02 -1.79
N LYS A 115 5.52 10.33 -1.56
CA LYS A 115 5.52 10.89 -0.21
C LYS A 115 4.29 10.45 0.58
N GLU A 116 3.09 10.55 0.00
CA GLU A 116 1.85 10.10 0.65
C GLU A 116 1.89 8.59 0.97
N ALA A 117 2.39 7.77 0.04
CA ALA A 117 2.53 6.32 0.22
C ALA A 117 3.52 5.98 1.35
N GLU A 118 4.69 6.62 1.38
CA GLU A 118 5.72 6.42 2.40
C GLU A 118 5.22 6.82 3.78
N GLU A 119 4.52 7.96 3.92
CA GLU A 119 3.93 8.40 5.19
C GLU A 119 2.93 7.37 5.75
N LEU A 120 2.08 6.80 4.90
CA LEU A 120 1.12 5.78 5.31
C LEU A 120 1.81 4.44 5.63
N ALA A 121 2.74 4.00 4.79
CA ALA A 121 3.51 2.78 5.03
C ALA A 121 4.29 2.86 6.36
N GLU A 122 4.89 4.00 6.68
CA GLU A 122 5.58 4.21 7.95
C GLU A 122 4.61 4.17 9.14
N THR A 123 3.41 4.73 8.99
CA THR A 123 2.35 4.62 10.02
C THR A 123 1.96 3.15 10.25
N ILE A 124 1.85 2.35 9.18
CA ILE A 124 1.56 0.92 9.24
C ILE A 124 2.71 0.16 9.91
N LYS A 125 3.96 0.41 9.52
CA LYS A 125 5.15 -0.22 10.08
C LYS A 125 5.25 0.04 11.59
N ASN A 126 5.03 1.27 12.03
CA ASN A 126 4.97 1.63 13.44
C ASN A 126 3.87 0.88 14.20
N TYR A 127 2.69 0.70 13.59
CA TYR A 127 1.63 -0.12 14.17
C TYR A 127 2.07 -1.58 14.35
N LEU A 128 2.70 -2.16 13.32
CA LEU A 128 3.17 -3.56 13.34
C LEU A 128 4.27 -3.78 14.40
N ASN A 129 5.27 -2.91 14.48
CA ASN A 129 6.32 -2.92 15.52
C ASN A 129 5.70 -2.85 16.92
N LYS A 130 4.78 -1.90 17.15
CA LYS A 130 4.11 -1.74 18.45
C LYS A 130 3.30 -2.97 18.86
N LYS A 131 2.84 -3.76 17.88
CA LYS A 131 2.11 -5.01 18.10
C LYS A 131 3.00 -6.25 18.12
N GLY A 132 4.31 -6.11 17.89
CA GLY A 132 5.28 -7.20 17.90
C GLY A 132 5.18 -8.14 16.70
N TYR A 133 4.66 -7.65 15.57
CA TYR A 133 4.61 -8.41 14.31
C TYR A 133 5.85 -8.24 13.45
N LEU A 134 6.61 -7.16 13.69
CA LEU A 134 7.93 -6.85 13.17
C LEU A 134 8.83 -6.59 14.39
#